data_AF-A0A0D7N8C1-F1
#
_entry.id   AF-A0A0D7N8C1-F1
#
_cell.length_a   1.000
_cell.length_b   1.000
_cell.length_c   1.000
_cell.angle_alpha   90.00
_cell.angle_beta   90.00
_cell.angle_gamma   90.00
#
_symmetry.space_group_name_H-M   'P 1'
#
loop_
_entity.id
_entity.type
_entity.pdbx_description
1 polymer ?
#
loop_
_entity_poly.entity_id
_entity_poly.type
_entity_poly.pdbx_seq_one_letter_code
_entity_poly.pdbx_strand_id
1 'polypeptide(L)'
;MQFYQPVAEEPNSERFRAPTLVAVQDLARSRTESAINVLSAIMLRETANAFARVAAANAILDRGWGRPVQPLATDHGPMELLHRIERVIVHPDNPSPAVNHIERSDLSQVSQSVSSQEGELR
;
A
#
# COMPACT_ATOMS: atom_id res chain seq x y z
N MET A 1 18.32 55.24 -34.69
CA MET A 1 19.18 54.56 -33.70
C MET A 1 18.35 53.46 -33.06
N GLN A 2 18.53 52.21 -33.51
CA GLN A 2 17.84 51.04 -32.98
C GLN A 2 18.61 50.58 -31.72
N PHE A 3 18.03 50.76 -30.54
CA PHE A 3 18.61 50.22 -29.31
C PHE A 3 18.35 48.72 -29.27
N TYR A 4 19.40 47.91 -29.46
CA TYR A 4 19.35 46.48 -29.20
C TYR A 4 19.45 46.27 -27.69
N GLN A 5 18.34 45.90 -27.05
CA GLN A 5 18.42 45.31 -25.71
C GLN A 5 18.97 43.90 -25.85
N PRO A 6 20.03 43.51 -25.12
CA PRO A 6 20.53 42.15 -25.15
C PRO A 6 19.42 41.21 -24.68
N VAL A 7 19.12 40.21 -25.52
CA VAL A 7 18.24 39.09 -25.17
C VAL A 7 18.78 38.47 -23.89
N ALA A 8 17.91 38.29 -22.89
CA ALA A 8 18.28 37.63 -21.64
C ALA A 8 19.03 36.33 -21.95
N GLU A 9 20.17 36.11 -21.29
CA GLU A 9 20.88 34.84 -21.38
C GLU A 9 19.90 33.71 -21.05
N GLU A 10 19.68 32.80 -22.01
CA GLU A 10 18.92 31.57 -21.78
C GLU A 10 19.52 30.90 -20.54
N PRO A 11 18.73 30.64 -19.47
CA PRO A 11 19.26 30.02 -18.27
C PRO A 11 19.83 28.67 -18.68
N ASN A 12 21.15 28.51 -18.48
CA ASN A 12 21.92 27.34 -18.89
C ASN A 12 21.24 26.06 -18.38
N SER A 13 20.49 25.41 -19.27
CA SER A 13 19.60 24.28 -18.99
C SER A 13 20.35 23.02 -18.57
N GLU A 14 21.67 22.97 -18.78
CA GLU A 14 22.54 21.90 -18.30
C GLU A 14 22.64 21.87 -16.77
N ARG A 15 22.41 22.99 -16.08
CA ARG A 15 22.51 23.07 -14.61
C ARG A 15 21.20 22.76 -13.87
N PHE A 16 20.08 22.62 -14.57
CA PHE A 16 18.78 22.32 -13.97
C PHE A 16 18.21 21.02 -14.54
N ARG A 17 18.89 19.90 -14.27
CA ARG A 17 18.31 18.57 -14.53
C ARG A 17 17.35 18.21 -13.40
N ALA A 18 16.07 18.06 -13.71
CA ALA A 18 15.09 17.55 -12.75
C ALA A 18 15.52 16.16 -12.23
N PRO A 19 15.42 15.90 -10.91
CA PRO A 19 15.80 14.62 -10.34
C PRO A 19 14.92 13.49 -10.91
N THR A 20 15.52 12.32 -11.10
CA THR A 20 14.78 11.13 -11.50
C THR A 20 13.88 10.66 -10.36
N LEU A 21 12.80 9.92 -10.68
CA LEU A 21 11.89 9.39 -9.66
C LEU A 21 12.62 8.51 -8.63
N VAL A 22 13.62 7.74 -9.08
CA VAL A 22 14.46 6.91 -8.21
C VAL A 22 15.23 7.77 -7.21
N ALA A 23 15.87 8.85 -7.66
CA ALA A 23 16.60 9.76 -6.79
C ALA A 23 15.70 10.41 -5.72
N VAL A 24 14.45 10.75 -6.09
CA VAL A 24 13.46 11.29 -5.15
C VAL A 24 13.04 10.23 -4.13
N GLN A 25 12.81 8.99 -4.55
CA GLN A 25 12.45 7.89 -3.64
C GLN A 25 13.57 7.56 -2.65
N ASP A 26 14.82 7.51 -3.11
CA ASP A 26 15.97 7.23 -2.26
C ASP A 26 16.18 8.34 -1.23
N LEU A 27 16.04 9.60 -1.65
CA LEU A 27 16.03 10.74 -0.74
C LEU A 27 14.88 10.66 0.26
N ALA A 28 13.67 10.26 -0.15
CA ALA A 28 12.55 10.09 0.76
C ALA A 28 12.83 8.99 1.80
N ARG A 29 13.37 7.84 1.38
CA ARG A 29 13.79 6.76 2.29
C ARG A 29 14.81 7.26 3.30
N SER A 30 15.84 7.98 2.86
CA SER A 30 16.89 8.51 3.74
C SER A 30 16.38 9.54 4.76
N ARG A 31 15.20 10.13 4.55
CA ARG A 31 14.58 11.10 5.47
C ARG A 31 13.57 10.50 6.44
N THR A 32 13.27 9.21 6.32
CA THR A 32 12.21 8.56 7.11
C THR A 32 12.44 8.71 8.61
N GLU A 33 13.66 8.47 9.08
CA GLU A 33 14.01 8.59 10.51
C GLU A 33 13.81 10.02 11.02
N SER A 34 14.37 11.02 10.32
CA SER A 34 14.20 12.43 10.68
C SER A 34 12.73 12.85 10.66
N ALA A 35 11.95 12.39 9.70
CA ALA A 35 10.53 12.69 9.60
C ALA A 35 9.75 12.10 10.79
N ILE A 36 10.03 10.86 11.20
CA ILE A 36 9.41 10.25 12.38
C ILE A 36 9.75 11.06 13.64
N ASN A 37 11.01 11.48 13.80
CA ASN A 37 11.42 12.29 14.96
C ASN A 37 10.68 13.63 15.01
N VAL A 38 10.49 14.29 13.87
CA VAL A 38 9.70 15.53 13.76
C VAL A 38 8.24 15.29 14.14
N LEU A 39 7.61 14.22 13.64
CA LEU A 39 6.22 13.89 13.97
C LEU A 39 6.06 13.62 15.47
N SER A 40 6.95 12.84 16.07
CA SER A 40 6.98 12.57 17.52
C SER A 40 7.12 13.85 18.33
N ALA A 41 8.03 14.75 17.90
CA ALA A 41 8.21 16.05 18.55
C ALA A 41 6.94 16.93 18.46
N ILE A 42 6.28 16.98 17.30
CA ILE A 42 5.03 17.72 17.12
C ILE A 42 3.92 17.16 18.03
N MET A 43 3.76 15.83 18.07
CA MET A 43 2.73 15.15 18.86
C MET A 43 2.83 15.47 20.37
N LEU A 44 4.07 15.54 20.89
CA LEU A 44 4.36 15.79 22.30
C LEU A 44 4.40 17.27 22.66
N ARG A 45 4.50 18.17 21.69
CA ARG A 45 4.65 19.61 21.94
C ARG A 45 3.33 20.26 22.32
N GLU A 46 3.22 20.75 23.55
CA GLU A 46 2.02 21.41 24.07
C GLU A 46 1.66 22.71 23.31
N THR A 47 2.67 23.42 22.81
CA THR A 47 2.45 24.66 22.05
C THR A 47 2.03 24.42 20.59
N ALA A 48 2.03 23.16 20.11
CA ALA A 48 1.55 22.84 18.78
C ALA A 48 0.02 22.83 18.78
N ASN A 49 -0.59 23.26 17.66
CA ASN A 49 -2.05 23.23 17.57
C ASN A 49 -2.58 21.79 17.72
N ALA A 50 -3.78 21.63 18.29
CA ALA A 50 -4.34 20.32 18.59
C ALA A 50 -4.45 19.43 17.34
N PHE A 51 -4.80 20.04 16.19
CA PHE A 51 -4.92 19.34 14.92
C PHE A 51 -3.59 18.74 14.44
N ALA A 52 -2.48 19.46 14.52
CA ALA A 52 -1.15 18.98 14.11
C ALA A 52 -0.67 17.84 15.00
N ARG A 53 -0.99 17.90 16.31
CA ARG A 53 -0.69 16.81 17.24
C ARG A 53 -1.42 15.53 16.86
N VAL A 54 -2.73 15.62 16.60
CA VAL A 54 -3.55 14.49 16.14
C VAL A 54 -3.08 13.98 14.78
N ALA A 55 -2.80 14.88 13.82
CA ALA A 55 -2.30 14.51 12.50
C ALA A 55 -0.94 13.79 12.59
N ALA A 56 -0.03 14.25 13.45
CA ALA A 56 1.25 13.60 13.67
C ALA A 56 1.09 12.21 14.31
N ALA A 57 0.21 12.07 15.30
CA ALA A 57 -0.10 10.79 15.92
C ALA A 57 -0.65 9.78 14.90
N ASN A 58 -1.66 10.19 14.11
CA ASN A 58 -2.23 9.34 13.06
C ASN A 58 -1.19 8.95 12.02
N ALA A 59 -0.31 9.87 11.61
CA ALA A 59 0.75 9.58 10.64
C ALA A 59 1.79 8.55 11.14
N ILE A 60 2.02 8.46 12.46
CA ILE A 60 2.88 7.43 13.06
C ILE A 60 2.13 6.09 13.15
N LEU A 61 0.89 6.11 13.64
CA LEU A 61 0.08 4.91 13.82
C LEU A 61 -0.24 4.20 12.49
N ASP A 62 -0.63 4.97 11.47
CA ASP A 62 -0.90 4.45 10.12
C ASP A 62 0.30 3.69 9.53
N ARG A 63 1.54 4.01 9.96
CA ARG A 63 2.77 3.34 9.49
C ARG A 63 3.15 2.11 10.30
N GLY A 64 2.91 2.12 11.62
CA GLY A 64 3.29 1.01 12.51
C GLY A 64 2.25 -0.10 12.57
N TRP A 65 0.96 0.27 12.53
CA TRP A 65 -0.17 -0.63 12.73
C TRP A 65 -1.05 -0.78 11.49
N GLY A 66 -0.78 0.00 10.43
CA GLY A 66 -1.60 0.07 9.24
C GLY A 66 -2.87 0.90 9.45
N ARG A 67 -3.65 1.06 8.39
CA ARG A 67 -4.97 1.68 8.48
C ARG A 67 -5.98 0.66 8.98
N PRO A 68 -6.98 1.09 9.78
CA PRO A 68 -8.08 0.21 10.17
C PRO A 68 -8.70 -0.42 8.92
N VAL A 69 -9.01 -1.72 9.02
CA VAL A 69 -9.63 -2.49 7.94
C VAL A 69 -10.90 -1.74 7.53
N GLN A 70 -10.93 -1.25 6.28
CA GLN A 70 -12.13 -0.60 5.78
C GLN A 70 -13.23 -1.66 5.68
N PRO A 71 -14.40 -1.43 6.29
CA PRO A 71 -15.54 -2.31 6.09
C PRO A 71 -15.87 -2.31 4.60
N LEU A 72 -15.76 -3.47 3.95
CA LEU A 72 -16.26 -3.65 2.59
C LEU A 72 -17.78 -3.63 2.67
N ALA A 73 -18.38 -2.46 2.45
CA ALA A 73 -19.80 -2.38 2.19
C ALA A 73 -20.02 -2.92 0.77
N THR A 74 -20.53 -4.14 0.66
CA THR A 74 -21.11 -4.66 -0.58
C THR A 74 -22.63 -4.54 -0.48
N ASP A 75 -23.28 -4.31 -1.61
CA ASP A 75 -24.75 -4.26 -1.71
C ASP A 75 -25.42 -5.62 -1.43
N HIS A 76 -24.63 -6.69 -1.22
CA HIS A 76 -25.07 -8.08 -1.10
C HIS A 76 -25.02 -8.67 0.33
N GLY A 77 -24.96 -7.85 1.37
CA GLY A 77 -24.90 -8.33 2.76
C GLY A 77 -23.49 -8.71 3.23
N PRO A 78 -23.31 -9.27 4.44
CA PRO A 78 -21.98 -9.57 4.96
C PRO A 78 -21.25 -10.54 4.03
N MET A 79 -20.12 -10.13 3.47
CA MET A 79 -19.29 -11.06 2.69
C MET A 79 -18.72 -12.13 3.62
N GLU A 80 -18.98 -13.38 3.29
CA GLU A 80 -18.27 -14.50 3.90
C GLU A 80 -16.78 -14.40 3.54
N LEU A 81 -15.88 -14.79 4.45
CA LEU A 81 -14.44 -14.69 4.25
C LEU A 81 -14.01 -15.52 3.02
N LEU A 82 -13.94 -14.91 1.85
CA LEU A 82 -13.70 -15.63 0.59
C LEU A 82 -12.28 -16.21 0.52
N HIS A 83 -11.29 -15.50 1.07
CA HIS A 83 -9.88 -15.90 0.96
C HIS A 83 -9.10 -15.60 2.25
N ARG A 84 -8.38 -16.61 2.75
CA ARG A 84 -7.46 -16.52 3.87
C ARG A 84 -6.03 -16.68 3.37
N ILE A 85 -5.22 -15.64 3.52
CA ILE A 85 -3.79 -15.68 3.16
C ILE A 85 -2.98 -15.93 4.42
N GLU A 86 -2.28 -17.07 4.49
CA GLU A 86 -1.34 -17.39 5.57
C GLU A 86 0.10 -17.26 5.08
N ARG A 87 0.97 -16.71 5.93
CA ARG A 87 2.40 -16.68 5.68
C ARG A 87 3.09 -17.69 6.60
N VAL A 88 3.49 -18.82 6.05
CA VAL A 88 4.26 -19.85 6.76
C VAL A 88 5.74 -19.64 6.49
N ILE A 89 6.50 -19.29 7.53
CA ILE A 89 7.96 -19.16 7.44
C ILE A 89 8.56 -20.53 7.76
N VAL A 90 9.20 -21.16 6.78
CA VAL A 90 9.83 -22.48 6.94
C VAL A 90 11.35 -22.30 6.96
N HIS A 91 12.03 -23.01 7.86
CA HIS A 91 13.49 -23.08 7.86
C HIS A 91 13.97 -23.90 6.65
N PRO A 92 15.01 -23.44 5.91
CA PRO A 92 15.44 -24.07 4.67
C PRO A 92 15.91 -25.52 4.85
N ASP A 93 16.43 -25.85 6.03
CA ASP A 93 16.98 -27.19 6.34
C ASP A 93 15.91 -28.20 6.78
N ASN A 94 14.64 -27.78 6.89
CA ASN A 94 13.52 -28.67 7.20
C ASN A 94 12.26 -28.31 6.37
N PRO A 95 12.29 -28.53 5.05
CA PRO A 95 11.11 -28.34 4.22
C PRO A 95 10.11 -29.46 4.51
N SER A 96 9.09 -29.18 5.32
CA SER A 96 8.00 -30.14 5.53
C SER A 96 7.32 -30.45 4.19
N PRO A 97 7.26 -31.72 3.75
CA PRO A 97 6.66 -32.11 2.47
C PRO A 97 5.13 -31.98 2.44
N ALA A 98 4.49 -31.69 3.58
CA ALA A 98 3.04 -31.70 3.72
C ALA A 98 2.34 -30.42 3.21
N VAL A 99 3.06 -29.33 2.90
CA VAL A 99 2.44 -28.06 2.51
C VAL A 99 2.06 -28.01 1.00
N ASN A 100 2.56 -28.95 0.19
CA ASN A 100 2.39 -28.91 -1.26
C ASN A 100 1.31 -29.83 -1.85
N HIS A 101 0.44 -30.44 -1.02
CA HIS A 101 -0.64 -31.28 -1.53
C HIS A 101 -2.01 -30.79 -1.06
N ILE A 102 -2.44 -29.65 -1.60
CA ILE A 102 -3.87 -29.35 -1.68
C ILE A 102 -4.40 -30.23 -2.81
N GLU A 103 -4.97 -31.39 -2.45
CA GLU A 103 -5.59 -32.30 -3.39
C GLU A 103 -6.64 -31.55 -4.22
N ARG A 104 -6.48 -31.58 -5.55
CA ARG A 104 -7.42 -31.00 -6.52
C ARG A 104 -8.72 -31.81 -6.67
N SER A 105 -9.07 -32.64 -5.68
CA SER A 105 -10.19 -33.59 -5.76
C SER A 105 -11.55 -32.99 -5.42
N ASP A 106 -11.62 -31.81 -4.79
CA ASP A 106 -12.91 -31.22 -4.38
C ASP A 106 -13.60 -30.33 -5.44
N LEU A 107 -12.97 -30.08 -6.59
CA LEU A 107 -13.59 -29.27 -7.65
C LEU A 107 -14.44 -30.08 -8.63
N SER A 108 -14.36 -31.42 -8.63
CA SER A 108 -15.18 -32.26 -9.51
C SER A 108 -16.57 -32.58 -8.94
N GLN A 109 -16.80 -32.35 -7.65
CA GLN A 109 -18.08 -32.66 -6.99
C GLN A 109 -19.13 -31.54 -7.18
N VAL A 110 -18.70 -30.28 -7.35
CA VAL A 110 -19.63 -29.14 -7.54
C VAL A 110 -20.21 -29.11 -8.96
N SER A 111 -19.47 -29.53 -9.98
CA SER A 111 -19.93 -29.49 -11.37
C SER A 111 -21.01 -30.52 -11.71
N GLN A 112 -21.16 -31.60 -10.95
CA GLN A 112 -22.20 -32.61 -11.18
C GLN A 112 -23.56 -32.27 -10.55
N SER A 113 -23.59 -31.37 -9.56
CA SER A 113 -24.83 -30.98 -8.88
C SER A 113 -25.62 -29.92 -9.65
N VAL A 114 -24.95 -29.10 -10.48
CA VAL A 114 -25.60 -28.01 -11.24
C VAL A 114 -26.27 -28.52 -12.52
N SER A 115 -25.78 -29.59 -13.15
CA SER A 115 -26.38 -30.06 -14.42
C SER A 115 -27.67 -30.87 -14.25
N SER A 116 -28.05 -31.23 -13.03
CA SER A 116 -29.26 -32.05 -12.78
C SER A 116 -30.52 -31.21 -12.50
N GLN A 117 -30.44 -29.87 -12.48
CA GLN A 117 -31.58 -29.01 -12.14
C GLN A 117 -32.15 -28.17 -13.29
N GLU A 118 -31.65 -28.26 -14.52
CA GLU A 118 -32.21 -27.54 -15.69
C GLU A 118 -33.19 -28.37 -16.54
N GLY A 119 -33.77 -29.42 -15.97
CA GLY A 119 -34.54 -30.43 -16.71
C GLY A 119 -35.96 -30.71 -16.22
N GLU A 120 -36.67 -29.80 -15.54
CA GLU A 120 -38.08 -30.09 -15.19
C GLU A 120 -38.96 -28.82 -15.17
N LEU A 121 -39.28 -28.31 -16.36
CA LEU A 121 -40.40 -27.39 -16.60
C LEU A 121 -41.14 -27.83 -17.88
N ARG A 122 -42.08 -28.76 -17.73
CA ARG A 122 -43.22 -28.95 -18.63
C ARG A 122 -44.44 -29.42 -17.84
#